data_AF-A0A8H5M2I3-F1
#
_entry.id   AF-A0A8H5M2I3-F1
#
_cell.length_a   1.000
_cell.length_b   1.000
_cell.length_c   1.000
_cell.angle_alpha   90.00
_cell.angle_beta   90.00
_cell.angle_gamma   90.00
#
_symmetry.space_group_name_H-M   'P 1'
#
loop_
_entity.id
_entity.type
_entity.pdbx_description
1 polymer ?
#
loop_
_entity_poly.entity_id
_entity_poly.type
_entity_poly.pdbx_seq_one_letter_code
_entity_poly.pdbx_strand_id
1 'polypeptide(L)'
;MKRNWICIFDNADDPILLQVLLGKYLPVGRHGGIIVTSRLREAMQLASSPHCNALFRDLDEGSAIKLLLKHAHEETSGDNLKLAGKIVNALECQALAVCTAGAYIHAKSTCSLDTYYLDFKEKSKKTLKHKMTGESYPWTVYNAFMLSFEQLSGPAKLLLQICSCLHHTAIPVEMFQNAFNYGFTEDDFHETEKEIMGREK
;
A
#
# COMPACT_ATOMS: atom_id res chain seq x y z
N MET A 1 -27.13 -30.62 -5.73
CA MET A 1 -26.17 -29.95 -6.64
C MET A 1 -24.78 -30.07 -6.04
N LYS A 2 -23.83 -30.74 -6.72
CA LYS A 2 -22.41 -30.77 -6.33
C LYS A 2 -21.64 -29.91 -7.33
N ARG A 3 -21.62 -28.58 -7.11
CA ARG A 3 -20.79 -27.67 -7.91
C ARG A 3 -19.48 -27.45 -7.16
N ASN A 4 -18.38 -27.45 -7.89
CA ASN A 4 -17.11 -27.03 -7.33
C ASN A 4 -17.21 -25.53 -7.01
N TRP A 5 -16.70 -25.12 -5.85
CA TRP A 5 -16.72 -23.73 -5.42
C TRP A 5 -15.36 -23.29 -4.85
N ILE A 6 -15.13 -21.99 -4.84
CA ILE A 6 -14.01 -21.36 -4.17
C ILE A 6 -14.52 -20.20 -3.32
N CYS A 7 -13.99 -20.06 -2.11
CA CYS A 7 -14.28 -18.95 -1.21
C CYS A 7 -12.96 -18.25 -0.85
N ILE A 8 -12.94 -16.93 -0.94
CA ILE A 8 -11.75 -16.12 -0.66
C ILE A 8 -12.09 -15.17 0.47
N PHE A 9 -11.40 -15.30 1.58
CA PHE A 9 -11.41 -14.32 2.67
C PHE A 9 -10.16 -13.46 2.51
N ASP A 10 -10.34 -12.28 1.92
CA ASP A 10 -9.26 -11.33 1.71
C ASP A 10 -9.12 -10.40 2.92
N ASN A 11 -7.88 -10.07 3.31
CA ASN A 11 -7.56 -9.19 4.45
C ASN A 11 -8.25 -9.60 5.77
N ALA A 12 -8.25 -10.90 6.09
CA ALA A 12 -8.80 -11.43 7.34
C ALA A 12 -7.90 -11.11 8.55
N ASP A 13 -7.73 -9.83 8.84
CA ASP A 13 -6.81 -9.28 9.84
C ASP A 13 -7.46 -8.98 11.20
N ASP A 14 -8.74 -9.29 11.35
CA ASP A 14 -9.48 -9.16 12.60
C ASP A 14 -9.32 -10.46 13.43
N PRO A 15 -8.72 -10.40 14.64
CA PRO A 15 -8.55 -11.59 15.49
C PRO A 15 -9.87 -12.26 15.90
N ILE A 16 -10.95 -11.49 16.08
CA ILE A 16 -12.28 -12.00 16.40
C ILE A 16 -12.85 -12.73 15.18
N LEU A 17 -12.76 -12.13 13.98
CA LEU A 17 -13.16 -12.80 12.75
C LEU A 17 -12.39 -14.12 12.58
N LEU A 18 -11.09 -14.11 12.82
CA LEU A 18 -10.25 -15.29 12.70
C LEU A 18 -10.66 -16.39 13.69
N GLN A 19 -10.98 -16.04 14.93
CA GLN A 19 -11.51 -16.99 15.91
C GLN A 19 -12.85 -17.59 15.47
N VAL A 20 -13.73 -16.79 14.87
CA VAL A 20 -15.01 -17.24 14.31
C VAL A 20 -14.77 -18.25 13.17
N LEU A 21 -13.83 -17.96 12.26
CA LEU A 21 -13.47 -18.86 11.16
C LEU A 21 -12.89 -20.20 11.66
N LEU A 22 -12.06 -20.18 12.71
CA LEU A 22 -11.49 -21.38 13.34
C LEU A 22 -12.55 -22.27 14.02
N GLY A 23 -13.69 -21.69 14.42
CA GLY A 23 -14.75 -22.40 15.12
C GLY A 23 -15.51 -23.39 14.22
N LYS A 24 -16.47 -22.90 13.43
CA LYS A 24 -17.44 -23.75 12.67
C LYS A 24 -18.04 -23.12 11.42
N TYR A 25 -17.62 -21.92 11.02
CA TYR A 25 -18.27 -21.18 9.93
C TYR A 25 -17.71 -21.52 8.55
N LEU A 26 -16.63 -22.30 8.49
CA LEU A 26 -16.08 -22.76 7.23
C LEU A 26 -16.89 -23.95 6.67
N PRO A 27 -17.33 -23.87 5.41
CA PRO A 27 -18.03 -24.98 4.77
C PRO A 27 -17.15 -26.23 4.69
N VAL A 28 -17.66 -27.35 5.20
CA VAL A 28 -16.97 -28.64 5.20
C VAL A 28 -17.35 -29.43 3.94
N GLY A 29 -16.36 -29.89 3.18
CA GLY A 29 -16.62 -30.73 2.01
C GLY A 29 -15.40 -31.00 1.14
N ARG A 30 -15.60 -31.83 0.10
CA ARG A 30 -14.56 -32.19 -0.89
C ARG A 30 -14.69 -31.48 -2.24
N HIS A 31 -15.67 -30.59 -2.36
CA HIS A 31 -16.00 -29.89 -3.61
C HIS A 31 -15.67 -28.39 -3.54
N GLY A 32 -14.87 -27.98 -2.57
CA GLY A 32 -14.62 -26.57 -2.27
C GLY A 32 -13.18 -26.29 -1.91
N GLY A 33 -12.70 -25.10 -2.29
CA GLY A 33 -11.44 -24.54 -1.82
C GLY A 33 -11.67 -23.25 -1.04
N ILE A 34 -10.90 -23.04 0.01
CA ILE A 34 -10.92 -21.79 0.79
C ILE A 34 -9.51 -21.19 0.72
N ILE A 35 -9.42 -19.91 0.36
CA ILE A 35 -8.19 -19.12 0.42
C ILE A 35 -8.41 -18.04 1.46
N VAL A 36 -7.45 -17.88 2.37
CA VAL A 36 -7.45 -16.83 3.39
C VAL A 36 -6.15 -16.05 3.25
N THR A 37 -6.25 -14.73 3.08
CA THR A 37 -5.10 -13.82 3.17
C THR A 37 -5.21 -13.05 4.49
N SER A 38 -4.11 -12.94 5.22
CA SER A 38 -4.07 -12.26 6.51
C SER A 38 -2.64 -11.86 6.86
N ARG A 39 -2.49 -10.77 7.60
CA ARG A 39 -1.26 -10.34 8.27
C ARG A 39 -1.09 -11.04 9.63
N LEU A 40 -2.14 -11.65 10.17
CA LEU A 40 -2.09 -12.40 11.42
C LEU A 40 -1.45 -13.77 11.20
N ARG A 41 -0.40 -14.06 11.96
CA ARG A 41 0.30 -15.35 11.88
C ARG A 41 -0.59 -16.50 12.31
N GLU A 42 -1.53 -16.23 13.20
CA GLU A 42 -2.56 -17.14 13.71
C GLU A 42 -3.43 -17.70 12.58
N ALA A 43 -3.57 -16.99 11.45
CA ALA A 43 -4.37 -17.44 10.32
C ALA A 43 -3.86 -18.75 9.71
N MET A 44 -2.58 -19.08 9.89
CA MET A 44 -2.01 -20.36 9.47
C MET A 44 -2.65 -21.58 10.14
N GLN A 45 -3.37 -21.38 11.25
CA GLN A 45 -4.14 -22.44 11.92
C GLN A 45 -5.38 -22.86 11.13
N LEU A 46 -5.86 -22.05 10.17
CA LEU A 46 -7.00 -22.38 9.32
C LEU A 46 -6.65 -23.39 8.21
N ALA A 47 -5.37 -23.58 7.91
CA ALA A 47 -4.94 -24.43 6.82
C ALA A 47 -5.22 -25.92 7.11
N SER A 48 -5.79 -26.62 6.13
CA SER A 48 -6.11 -28.05 6.26
C SER A 48 -4.87 -28.95 6.36
N SER A 49 -3.69 -28.44 5.98
CA SER A 49 -2.40 -29.10 6.20
C SER A 49 -1.25 -28.08 6.21
N PRO A 50 -0.07 -28.41 6.75
CA PRO A 50 1.09 -27.51 6.73
C PRO A 50 1.51 -27.04 5.33
N HIS A 51 1.27 -27.86 4.30
CA HIS A 51 1.59 -27.52 2.91
C HIS A 51 0.61 -26.52 2.29
N CYS A 52 -0.52 -26.25 2.94
CA CYS A 52 -1.50 -25.25 2.52
C CYS A 52 -1.21 -23.86 3.10
N ASN A 53 -0.18 -23.74 3.96
CA ASN A 53 0.30 -22.46 4.46
C ASN A 53 1.33 -21.86 3.52
N ALA A 54 1.11 -20.62 3.09
CA ALA A 54 2.07 -19.84 2.33
C ALA A 54 2.44 -18.59 3.12
N LEU A 55 3.68 -18.51 3.60
CA LEU A 55 4.22 -17.29 4.17
C LEU A 55 4.84 -16.46 3.04
N PHE A 56 4.21 -15.33 2.74
CA PHE A 56 4.77 -14.38 1.79
C PHE A 56 5.93 -13.63 2.43
N ARG A 57 7.07 -13.66 1.74
CA ARG A 57 8.27 -12.89 2.07
C ARG A 57 8.44 -11.77 1.06
N ASP A 58 9.35 -10.85 1.35
CA ASP A 58 9.79 -9.87 0.37
C ASP A 58 10.41 -10.55 -0.86
N LEU A 59 10.52 -9.79 -1.95
CA LEU A 59 11.03 -10.30 -3.21
C LEU A 59 12.52 -10.66 -3.06
N ASP A 60 12.97 -11.62 -3.86
CA ASP A 60 14.40 -11.71 -4.13
C ASP A 60 14.87 -10.48 -4.91
N GLU A 61 16.16 -10.14 -4.77
CA GLU A 61 16.73 -8.94 -5.38
C GLU A 61 16.52 -8.90 -6.90
N GLY A 62 16.65 -10.04 -7.60
CA GLY A 62 16.46 -10.10 -9.05
C GLY A 62 15.02 -9.80 -9.46
N SER A 63 14.04 -10.39 -8.77
CA SER A 63 12.62 -10.10 -8.98
C SER A 63 12.28 -8.65 -8.62
N ALA A 64 12.87 -8.11 -7.56
CA ALA A 64 12.67 -6.71 -7.18
C ALA A 64 13.22 -5.74 -8.23
N ILE A 65 14.45 -5.97 -8.74
CA ILE A 65 15.04 -5.17 -9.82
C ILE A 65 14.15 -5.20 -11.05
N LYS A 66 13.70 -6.40 -11.45
CA LYS A 66 12.81 -6.56 -12.60
C LYS A 66 11.49 -5.81 -12.40
N LEU A 67 10.91 -5.87 -11.20
CA LEU A 67 9.68 -5.16 -10.87
C LEU A 67 9.85 -3.64 -10.92
N LEU A 68 10.97 -3.14 -10.39
CA LEU A 68 11.32 -1.72 -10.39
C LEU A 68 11.45 -1.18 -11.82
N LEU A 69 12.33 -1.78 -12.62
CA LEU A 69 12.59 -1.35 -14.00
C LEU A 69 11.32 -1.39 -14.86
N LYS A 70 10.49 -2.43 -14.65
CA LYS A 70 9.19 -2.53 -15.33
C LYS A 70 8.28 -1.34 -15.02
N HIS A 71 8.15 -0.94 -13.75
CA HIS A 71 7.29 0.19 -13.36
C HIS A 71 7.91 1.55 -13.66
N ALA A 72 9.24 1.64 -13.68
CA ALA A 72 9.97 2.83 -14.09
C ALA A 72 9.96 3.05 -15.61
N HIS A 73 9.55 2.05 -16.40
CA HIS A 73 9.68 2.03 -17.86
C HIS A 73 11.14 2.21 -18.34
N GLU A 74 12.08 1.66 -17.57
CA GLU A 74 13.52 1.72 -17.83
C GLU A 74 14.02 0.40 -18.44
N GLU A 75 14.98 0.47 -19.36
CA GLU A 75 15.57 -0.72 -19.95
C GLU A 75 16.50 -1.47 -18.99
N THR A 76 16.73 -2.75 -19.28
CA THR A 76 17.67 -3.60 -18.54
C THR A 76 19.10 -3.38 -19.03
N SER A 77 19.64 -2.16 -18.85
CA SER A 77 21.04 -1.84 -19.12
C SER A 77 21.94 -2.16 -17.92
N GLY A 78 23.25 -2.32 -18.14
CA GLY A 78 24.20 -2.64 -17.06
C GLY A 78 24.26 -1.58 -15.96
N ASP A 79 24.09 -0.30 -16.31
CA ASP A 79 24.07 0.79 -15.34
C ASP A 79 22.73 0.88 -14.61
N ASN A 80 21.61 0.69 -15.32
CA ASN A 80 20.28 0.62 -14.71
C ASN A 80 20.17 -0.55 -13.73
N LEU A 81 20.74 -1.72 -14.04
CA LEU A 81 20.79 -2.85 -13.11
C LEU A 81 21.52 -2.51 -11.80
N LYS A 82 22.66 -1.80 -11.88
CA LYS A 82 23.41 -1.38 -10.68
C LYS A 82 22.64 -0.36 -9.86
N LEU A 83 22.01 0.63 -10.50
CA LEU A 83 21.22 1.65 -9.81
C LEU A 83 19.95 1.05 -9.20
N ALA A 84 19.24 0.22 -9.96
CA ALA A 84 18.08 -0.52 -9.49
C ALA A 84 18.42 -1.39 -8.28
N GLY A 85 19.56 -2.09 -8.29
CA GLY A 85 20.05 -2.87 -7.14
C GLY A 85 20.16 -2.03 -5.86
N LYS A 86 20.74 -0.82 -5.96
CA LYS A 86 20.83 0.10 -4.80
C LYS A 86 19.45 0.52 -4.29
N ILE A 87 18.53 0.81 -5.21
CA ILE A 87 17.16 1.24 -4.86
C ILE A 87 16.41 0.10 -4.19
N VAL A 88 16.37 -1.10 -4.78
CA VAL A 88 15.61 -2.21 -4.21
C VAL A 88 16.18 -2.69 -2.88
N ASN A 89 17.51 -2.60 -2.69
CA ASN A 89 18.13 -2.88 -1.40
C ASN A 89 17.69 -1.87 -0.34
N ALA A 90 17.68 -0.57 -0.68
CA ALA A 90 17.19 0.48 0.23
C ALA A 90 15.69 0.36 0.54
N LEU A 91 14.91 -0.26 -0.36
CA LEU A 91 13.48 -0.56 -0.17
C LEU A 91 13.24 -1.93 0.46
N GLU A 92 14.30 -2.62 0.90
CA GLU A 92 14.24 -3.96 1.51
C GLU A 92 13.54 -5.00 0.62
N CYS A 93 13.58 -4.81 -0.70
CA CYS A 93 12.89 -5.64 -1.70
C CYS A 93 11.37 -5.79 -1.46
N GLN A 94 10.77 -4.89 -0.69
CA GLN A 94 9.34 -4.92 -0.39
C GLN A 94 8.55 -4.53 -1.64
N ALA A 95 7.71 -5.45 -2.13
CA ALA A 95 7.10 -5.34 -3.46
C ALA A 95 6.31 -4.03 -3.68
N LEU A 96 5.58 -3.59 -2.65
CA LEU A 96 4.77 -2.37 -2.73
C LEU A 96 5.64 -1.10 -2.78
N ALA A 97 6.71 -1.03 -2.00
CA ALA A 97 7.67 0.07 -2.00
C ALA A 97 8.42 0.12 -3.34
N VAL A 98 8.79 -1.05 -3.88
CA VAL A 98 9.46 -1.19 -5.18
C VAL A 98 8.57 -0.74 -6.34
N CYS A 99 7.31 -1.18 -6.40
CA CYS A 99 6.42 -0.74 -7.48
C CYS A 99 6.05 0.75 -7.34
N THR A 100 5.90 1.25 -6.11
CA THR A 100 5.67 2.68 -5.84
C THR A 100 6.85 3.53 -6.30
N ALA A 101 8.07 3.09 -6.00
CA ALA A 101 9.30 3.74 -6.46
C ALA A 101 9.37 3.80 -7.99
N GLY A 102 9.13 2.68 -8.67
CA GLY A 102 9.13 2.63 -10.13
C GLY A 102 8.06 3.54 -10.74
N ALA A 103 6.84 3.51 -10.21
CA ALA A 103 5.76 4.39 -10.68
C ALA A 103 6.09 5.88 -10.47
N TYR A 104 6.71 6.24 -9.34
CA TYR A 104 7.19 7.60 -9.09
C TYR A 104 8.23 8.04 -10.13
N ILE A 105 9.23 7.20 -10.39
CA ILE A 105 10.30 7.46 -11.37
C ILE A 105 9.69 7.70 -12.75
N HIS A 106 8.75 6.85 -13.16
CA HIS A 106 8.08 7.00 -14.45
C HIS A 106 7.22 8.27 -14.53
N ALA A 107 6.44 8.57 -13.48
CA ALA A 107 5.51 9.70 -13.48
C ALA A 107 6.23 11.06 -13.44
N LYS A 108 7.42 11.13 -12.83
CA LYS A 108 8.21 12.35 -12.71
C LYS A 108 9.28 12.38 -13.79
N SER A 109 9.02 13.06 -14.91
CA SER A 109 9.91 13.09 -16.09
C SER A 109 11.35 13.57 -15.82
N THR A 110 11.58 14.31 -14.73
CA THR A 110 12.91 14.77 -14.30
C THR A 110 13.61 13.80 -13.35
N CYS A 111 12.97 12.69 -13.00
CA CYS A 111 13.49 11.69 -12.08
C CYS A 111 14.13 10.54 -12.83
N SER A 112 15.43 10.37 -12.65
CA SER A 112 16.13 9.13 -12.99
C SER A 112 16.23 8.21 -11.77
N LEU A 113 16.59 6.94 -12.01
CA LEU A 113 16.91 5.96 -10.96
C LEU A 113 17.89 6.53 -9.91
N ASP A 114 18.93 7.27 -10.34
CA ASP A 114 19.93 7.84 -9.43
C ASP A 114 19.33 8.96 -8.57
N THR A 115 18.58 9.89 -9.18
CA THR A 115 17.92 10.98 -8.43
C THR A 115 16.92 10.44 -7.42
N TYR A 116 16.13 9.42 -7.79
CA TYR A 116 15.21 8.76 -6.86
C TYR A 116 15.94 8.16 -5.66
N TYR A 117 17.06 7.47 -5.91
CA TYR A 117 17.84 6.86 -4.84
C TYR A 117 18.34 7.91 -3.82
N LEU A 118 18.76 9.09 -4.30
CA LEU A 118 19.19 10.19 -3.44
C LEU A 118 18.02 10.77 -2.64
N ASP A 119 16.91 11.08 -3.30
CA ASP A 119 15.68 11.61 -2.69
C ASP A 119 15.17 10.66 -1.59
N PHE A 120 15.09 9.36 -1.89
CA PHE A 120 14.64 8.34 -0.95
C PHE A 120 15.57 8.22 0.27
N LYS A 121 16.89 8.29 0.05
CA LYS A 121 17.87 8.24 1.14
C LYS A 121 17.75 9.47 2.05
N GLU A 122 17.53 10.65 1.49
CA GLU A 122 17.31 11.87 2.27
C GLU A 122 16.00 11.77 3.06
N LYS A 123 14.91 11.34 2.42
CA LYS A 123 13.61 11.15 3.06
C LYS A 123 13.71 10.18 4.23
N SER A 124 14.34 9.02 4.01
CA SER A 124 14.53 8.00 5.04
C SER A 124 15.31 8.51 6.26
N LYS A 125 16.34 9.35 6.05
CA LYS A 125 17.07 10.01 7.14
C LYS A 125 16.21 11.00 7.92
N LYS A 126 15.35 11.78 7.25
CA LYS A 126 14.45 12.74 7.90
C LYS A 126 13.39 12.03 8.75
N THR A 127 12.79 10.97 8.21
CA THR A 127 11.77 10.17 8.90
C THR A 127 12.34 9.47 10.14
N LEU A 128 13.55 8.91 10.05
CA LEU A 128 14.19 8.23 11.19
C LEU A 128 14.44 9.15 12.39
N LYS A 129 14.63 10.46 12.18
CA LYS A 129 14.82 11.45 13.24
C LYS A 129 13.54 11.74 14.05
N HIS A 130 12.36 11.47 13.48
CA HIS A 130 11.07 11.89 14.03
C HIS A 130 10.24 10.68 14.50
N LYS A 131 10.88 9.57 14.89
CA LYS A 131 10.21 8.30 15.25
C LYS A 131 8.90 8.52 16.01
N MET A 132 7.79 8.38 15.30
CA MET A 132 6.48 8.30 15.92
C MET A 132 6.38 6.91 16.55
N THR A 133 6.11 6.87 17.84
CA THR A 133 5.87 5.64 18.58
C THR A 133 4.45 5.17 18.26
N GLY A 134 4.31 4.27 17.31
CA GLY A 134 3.01 3.72 16.94
C GLY A 134 3.06 2.91 15.64
N GLU A 135 3.09 1.59 15.81
CA GLU A 135 2.77 0.56 14.82
C GLU A 135 3.73 0.20 13.67
N SER A 136 3.56 -1.06 13.28
CA SER A 136 4.40 -1.97 12.50
C SER A 136 4.29 -1.78 10.97
N TYR A 137 4.01 -0.58 10.48
CA TYR A 137 4.02 -0.35 9.03
C TYR A 137 5.47 -0.19 8.53
N PRO A 138 5.92 -0.91 7.49
CA PRO A 138 7.32 -0.84 7.09
C PRO A 138 7.66 0.58 6.60
N TRP A 139 8.63 1.20 7.27
CA TRP A 139 9.07 2.57 6.99
C TRP A 139 9.50 2.78 5.53
N THR A 140 9.98 1.71 4.87
CA THR A 140 10.34 1.70 3.46
C THR A 140 9.14 2.01 2.57
N VAL A 141 7.98 1.39 2.82
CA VAL A 141 6.74 1.66 2.08
C VAL A 141 6.25 3.06 2.37
N TYR A 142 6.24 3.46 3.63
CA TYR A 142 5.85 4.81 4.03
C TYR A 142 6.69 5.87 3.32
N ASN A 143 8.02 5.74 3.33
CA ASN A 143 8.92 6.72 2.70
C ASN A 143 8.73 6.76 1.17
N ALA A 144 8.57 5.61 0.52
CA ALA A 144 8.31 5.53 -0.92
C ALA A 144 6.96 6.19 -1.29
N PHE A 145 5.93 5.93 -0.50
CA PHE A 145 4.62 6.59 -0.64
C PHE A 145 4.73 8.10 -0.43
N MET A 146 5.42 8.54 0.63
CA MET A 146 5.51 9.95 0.97
C MET A 146 6.22 10.80 -0.09
N LEU A 147 7.22 10.24 -0.78
CA LEU A 147 7.81 10.92 -1.95
C LEU A 147 6.75 11.24 -3.00
N SER A 148 5.89 10.27 -3.32
CA SER A 148 4.79 10.46 -4.26
C SER A 148 3.75 11.45 -3.74
N PHE A 149 3.36 11.31 -2.47
CA PHE A 149 2.39 12.18 -1.81
C PHE A 149 2.84 13.66 -1.83
N GLU A 150 4.12 13.92 -1.59
CA GLU A 150 4.66 15.28 -1.56
C GLU A 150 4.56 16.02 -2.89
N GLN A 151 4.55 15.28 -4.02
CA GLN A 151 4.38 15.86 -5.36
C GLN A 151 2.93 16.20 -5.73
N LEU A 152 1.95 15.73 -4.95
CA LEU A 152 0.55 15.99 -5.25
C LEU A 152 0.18 17.46 -5.03
N SER A 153 -0.81 17.94 -5.80
CA SER A 153 -1.42 19.25 -5.58
C SER A 153 -2.13 19.31 -4.22
N GLY A 154 -2.35 20.52 -3.72
CA GLY A 154 -3.09 20.73 -2.46
C GLY A 154 -4.43 19.99 -2.43
N PRO A 155 -5.31 20.16 -3.43
CA PRO A 155 -6.58 19.45 -3.50
C PRO A 155 -6.44 17.92 -3.51
N ALA A 156 -5.45 17.38 -4.22
CA ALA A 156 -5.22 15.93 -4.26
C ALA A 156 -4.74 15.38 -2.91
N LYS A 157 -3.90 16.13 -2.18
CA LYS A 157 -3.50 15.79 -0.81
C LYS A 157 -4.70 15.78 0.12
N LEU A 158 -5.55 16.81 0.05
CA LEU A 158 -6.74 16.93 0.87
C LEU A 158 -7.72 15.78 0.60
N LEU A 159 -7.94 15.42 -0.66
CA LEU A 159 -8.76 14.27 -1.03
C LEU A 159 -8.24 12.98 -0.39
N LEU A 160 -6.94 12.71 -0.46
CA LEU A 160 -6.35 11.52 0.16
C LEU A 160 -6.46 11.55 1.70
N GLN A 161 -6.33 12.72 2.32
CA GLN A 161 -6.54 12.89 3.76
C GLN A 161 -8.00 12.60 4.14
N ILE A 162 -8.98 13.09 3.38
CA ILE A 162 -10.39 12.74 3.58
C ILE A 162 -10.58 11.22 3.45
N CYS A 163 -10.03 10.60 2.40
CA CYS A 163 -10.09 9.15 2.22
C CYS A 163 -9.47 8.38 3.39
N SER A 164 -8.46 8.93 4.08
CA SER A 164 -7.86 8.30 5.25
C SER A 164 -8.78 8.22 6.47
N CYS A 165 -9.82 9.05 6.52
CA CYS A 165 -10.85 9.02 7.56
C CYS A 165 -12.01 8.04 7.24
N LEU A 166 -11.98 7.42 6.06
CA LEU A 166 -13.03 6.51 5.59
C LEU A 166 -12.60 5.04 5.75
N HIS A 167 -13.54 4.12 5.52
CA HIS A 167 -13.23 2.69 5.51
C HIS A 167 -12.26 2.37 4.35
N HIS A 168 -11.14 1.70 4.66
CA HIS A 168 -10.00 1.51 3.74
C HIS A 168 -10.30 0.74 2.43
N THR A 169 -11.44 0.06 2.31
CA THR A 169 -11.85 -0.68 1.10
C THR A 169 -13.23 -0.31 0.57
N ALA A 170 -14.03 0.43 1.32
CA ALA A 170 -15.46 0.60 1.04
C ALA A 170 -15.81 2.09 0.89
N ILE A 171 -15.01 2.81 0.10
CA ILE A 171 -15.24 4.22 -0.22
C ILE A 171 -16.18 4.29 -1.44
N PRO A 172 -17.45 4.72 -1.30
CA PRO A 172 -18.38 4.76 -2.41
C PRO A 172 -18.01 5.89 -3.38
N VAL A 173 -17.93 5.59 -4.67
CA VAL A 173 -17.62 6.60 -5.70
C VAL A 173 -18.77 7.61 -5.81
N GLU A 174 -20.00 7.15 -5.57
CA GLU A 174 -21.22 7.96 -5.57
C GLU A 174 -21.15 9.10 -4.55
N MET A 175 -20.42 8.92 -3.45
CA MET A 175 -20.20 9.97 -2.45
C MET A 175 -19.54 11.20 -3.08
N PHE A 176 -18.49 10.99 -3.89
CA PHE A 176 -17.77 12.07 -4.57
C PHE A 176 -18.59 12.65 -5.73
N GLN A 177 -19.32 11.81 -6.47
CA GLN A 177 -20.20 12.26 -7.55
C GLN A 177 -21.32 13.14 -7.01
N ASN A 178 -21.91 12.77 -5.88
CA ASN A 178 -22.94 13.56 -5.22
C ASN A 178 -22.37 14.88 -4.71
N ALA A 179 -21.21 14.87 -4.03
CA ALA A 179 -20.57 16.12 -3.58
C ALA A 179 -20.34 17.10 -4.74
N PHE A 180 -19.86 16.60 -5.89
CA PHE A 180 -19.73 17.40 -7.10
C PHE A 180 -21.07 17.93 -7.61
N ASN A 181 -22.09 17.08 -7.71
CA ASN A 181 -23.42 17.46 -8.21
C ASN A 181 -24.17 18.45 -7.29
N TYR A 182 -23.93 18.40 -5.97
CA TYR A 182 -24.51 19.32 -5.00
C TYR A 182 -23.74 20.63 -4.86
N GLY A 183 -22.71 20.86 -5.69
CA GLY A 183 -22.05 22.15 -5.80
C GLY A 183 -20.99 22.42 -4.74
N PHE A 184 -20.33 21.39 -4.20
CA PHE A 184 -19.06 21.61 -3.49
C PHE A 184 -18.04 22.18 -4.50
N THR A 185 -17.68 23.45 -4.31
CA THR A 185 -16.75 24.18 -5.17
C THR A 185 -15.43 24.44 -4.44
N GLU A 186 -14.38 24.84 -5.17
CA GLU A 186 -13.07 25.18 -4.57
C GLU A 186 -13.18 26.25 -3.46
N ASP A 187 -14.17 27.13 -3.53
CA ASP A 187 -14.40 28.19 -2.54
C ASP A 187 -14.80 27.65 -1.15
N ASP A 188 -15.46 26.49 -1.08
CA ASP A 188 -15.90 25.86 0.19
C ASP A 188 -14.72 25.33 1.02
N PHE A 189 -13.58 25.06 0.37
CA PHE A 189 -12.35 24.59 1.02
C PHE A 189 -11.55 25.72 1.67
N HIS A 190 -11.68 26.96 1.18
CA HIS A 190 -10.98 28.12 1.76
C HIS A 190 -11.64 28.65 3.04
N GLU A 191 -12.94 28.42 3.24
CA GLU A 191 -13.62 28.73 4.50
C GLU A 191 -13.22 27.77 5.64
N THR A 192 -13.04 26.48 5.33
CA THR A 192 -12.71 25.46 6.33
C THR A 192 -11.26 25.52 6.84
N GLU A 193 -10.28 25.85 5.98
CA GLU A 193 -8.89 26.08 6.45
C GLU A 193 -8.78 27.27 7.42
N LYS A 194 -9.55 28.35 7.18
CA LYS A 194 -9.57 29.52 8.07
C LYS A 194 -10.27 29.23 9.41
N GLU A 195 -11.32 28.42 9.42
CA GLU A 195 -11.99 28.03 10.67
C GLU A 195 -11.15 27.07 11.52
N ILE A 196 -10.41 26.14 10.89
CA ILE A 196 -9.53 25.20 11.61
C ILE A 196 -8.32 25.94 12.19
N MET A 197 -7.68 26.82 11.41
CA MET A 197 -6.54 27.63 11.86
C MET A 197 -6.95 28.79 12.80
N GLY A 198 -8.23 29.18 12.80
CA GLY A 198 -8.77 30.23 13.66
C GLY A 198 -9.19 29.76 15.06
N ARG A 199 -9.29 28.44 15.29
CA ARG A 199 -9.67 27.85 16.59
C ARG A 199 -8.47 27.45 17.47
N GLU A 200 -7.24 27.63 17.01
CA GLU A 200 -6.01 27.41 17.80
C GLU A 200 -5.45 28.70 18.46
N LYS A 201 -6.33 29.60 18.94
CA LYS A 201 -5.92 30.73 19.79
C LYS A 201 -6.66 30.75 21.12
#